data_AF-A0A2T4JPW1-F1
#
_entry.id   AF-A0A2T4JPW1-F1
#
_cell.length_a   1.000
_cell.length_b   1.000
_cell.length_c   1.000
_cell.angle_alpha   90.00
_cell.angle_beta   90.00
_cell.angle_gamma   90.00
#
_symmetry.space_group_name_H-M   'P 1'
#
loop_
_entity.id
_entity.type
_entity.pdbx_description
1 polymer ?
#
loop_
_entity_poly.entity_id
_entity_poly.type
_entity_poly.pdbx_seq_one_letter_code
_entity_poly.pdbx_strand_id
1 'polypeptide(L)'
;NLVRPPTRRPVPSLPRTGSVRTVRRRPGPVSSDGTVTSVRTDWHNARDIPVSAGKFDIEDYTLYLVDFMRALGPDIHVIAVCQPAPLTLAATAYLAGEDPSAQPRTLTLIGGPIDPDAAATDVTDFGRRITMGQLEQLAVQRVGFKYKGAGRLVYPGLLQLQSFISMNLERHQKAFSEQIMRVAQGDASDHDAHNRFYDEYLAVMDMTAEFYLSTVERIFKNGEIAKNEFVVAGKKVDIGAITQVAVKTVEGEKDDISAPGQCVAALKLLTGLPDSKKASHLEPGAGHYGIFAGKSWRLNIRPLVLNFIDANSPKKPVIALASSN
;
A
#
# COMPACT_ATOMS: atom_id res chain seq x y z
N ASN A 1 -35.34 27.81 7.57
CA ASN A 1 -34.67 28.11 6.30
C ASN A 1 -33.24 27.62 6.30
N LEU A 2 -33.05 26.42 5.71
CA LEU A 2 -31.82 25.84 5.17
C LEU A 2 -30.52 25.91 6.01
N VAL A 3 -30.43 25.07 7.05
CA VAL A 3 -29.14 24.62 7.57
C VAL A 3 -28.71 23.39 6.78
N ARG A 4 -27.74 23.55 5.87
CA ARG A 4 -27.09 22.43 5.17
C ARG A 4 -26.27 21.61 6.16
N PRO A 5 -26.28 20.27 6.11
CA PRO A 5 -25.43 19.45 6.97
C PRO A 5 -23.96 19.55 6.51
N PRO A 6 -22.98 19.51 7.44
CA PRO A 6 -21.56 19.53 7.12
C PRO A 6 -21.16 18.24 6.39
N THR A 7 -20.43 18.41 5.29
CA THR A 7 -19.99 17.35 4.38
C THR A 7 -18.84 16.53 4.99
N ARG A 8 -19.01 15.22 5.07
CA ARG A 8 -17.96 14.24 5.42
C ARG A 8 -16.86 14.27 4.35
N ARG A 9 -15.63 14.67 4.72
CA ARG A 9 -14.43 14.49 3.88
C ARG A 9 -13.50 13.45 4.51
N PRO A 10 -13.52 12.19 4.08
CA PRO A 10 -12.40 11.29 4.30
C PRO A 10 -11.29 11.63 3.29
N VAL A 11 -10.08 11.91 3.78
CA VAL A 11 -8.86 12.02 2.97
C VAL A 11 -8.28 10.61 2.85
N PRO A 12 -8.35 9.94 1.69
CA PRO A 12 -7.51 8.78 1.43
C PRO A 12 -6.09 9.31 1.30
N SER A 13 -5.21 8.95 2.21
CA SER A 13 -3.82 9.36 2.15
C SER A 13 -3.03 8.14 1.69
N LEU A 14 -2.41 8.26 0.51
CA LEU A 14 -1.63 7.26 -0.22
C LEU A 14 -0.21 7.13 0.31
N PRO A 15 0.33 5.92 0.55
CA PRO A 15 1.77 5.75 0.56
C PRO A 15 2.05 4.88 -0.64
N ARG A 16 2.28 5.54 -1.79
CA ARG A 16 3.40 5.09 -2.61
C ARG A 16 4.61 5.19 -1.68
N THR A 17 5.49 4.22 -1.68
CA THR A 17 6.90 4.44 -1.32
C THR A 17 7.36 5.59 -2.23
N GLY A 18 7.18 6.81 -1.76
CA GLY A 18 7.07 7.99 -2.64
C GLY A 18 6.58 9.27 -1.97
N SER A 19 5.50 9.20 -1.21
CA SER A 19 4.68 10.41 -0.94
C SER A 19 4.59 10.75 0.55
N VAL A 20 5.16 11.92 0.89
CA VAL A 20 5.20 12.52 2.24
C VAL A 20 3.80 12.80 2.81
N ARG A 21 3.57 12.43 4.06
CA ARG A 21 2.79 13.25 5.02
C ARG A 21 3.19 12.98 6.47
N THR A 22 4.15 13.77 6.93
CA THR A 22 4.62 14.00 8.31
C THR A 22 4.11 13.03 9.40
N VAL A 23 4.96 12.13 9.91
CA VAL A 23 4.83 11.60 11.28
C VAL A 23 5.09 12.74 12.29
N ARG A 24 4.04 13.48 12.63
CA ARG A 24 3.84 13.90 14.02
C ARG A 24 2.86 12.92 14.62
N ARG A 25 2.94 12.66 15.93
CA ARG A 25 1.75 12.29 16.74
C ARG A 25 0.70 13.38 16.52
N ARG A 26 -0.04 13.30 15.43
CA ARG A 26 -1.23 14.08 15.16
C ARG A 26 -2.30 13.03 14.92
N PRO A 27 -3.29 12.92 15.82
CA PRO A 27 -4.43 12.06 15.54
C PRO A 27 -4.98 12.45 14.16
N GLY A 28 -5.15 11.45 13.29
CA GLY A 28 -5.95 11.64 12.08
C GLY A 28 -7.36 12.12 12.45
N PRO A 29 -8.18 12.55 11.47
CA PRO A 29 -9.56 12.92 11.75
C PRO A 29 -10.24 11.74 12.46
N VAL A 30 -10.58 11.96 13.73
CA VAL A 30 -11.38 11.06 14.55
C VAL A 30 -12.72 10.91 13.83
N SER A 31 -13.22 9.67 13.72
CA SER A 31 -14.59 9.44 13.27
C SER A 31 -15.54 10.28 14.13
N SER A 32 -16.67 10.74 13.57
CA SER A 32 -17.60 11.64 14.28
C SER A 32 -18.21 11.06 15.57
N ASP A 33 -17.91 9.79 15.88
CA ASP A 33 -18.31 9.06 17.08
C ASP A 33 -17.17 8.80 18.07
N GLY A 34 -15.92 9.20 17.79
CA GLY A 34 -14.82 9.10 18.74
C GLY A 34 -14.16 7.73 18.89
N THR A 35 -14.51 6.71 18.07
CA THR A 35 -14.22 5.30 18.40
C THR A 35 -13.06 4.66 17.65
N VAL A 36 -12.55 5.26 16.57
CA VAL A 36 -11.46 4.67 15.76
C VAL A 36 -10.31 5.67 15.58
N THR A 37 -9.11 5.29 16.03
CA THR A 37 -7.87 6.03 15.75
C THR A 37 -7.24 5.46 14.47
N SER A 38 -7.05 6.32 13.46
CA SER A 38 -6.28 5.95 12.27
C SER A 38 -4.80 6.31 12.44
N VAL A 39 -3.94 5.32 12.26
CA VAL A 39 -2.48 5.49 12.23
C VAL A 39 -1.98 5.22 10.82
N ARG A 40 -0.95 5.95 10.42
CA ARG A 40 -0.38 5.87 9.08
C ARG A 40 1.14 5.85 9.19
N THR A 41 1.76 4.91 8.50
CA THR A 41 3.21 4.92 8.32
C THR A 41 3.56 5.97 7.28
N ASP A 42 4.46 6.88 7.65
CA ASP A 42 5.02 7.89 6.75
C ASP A 42 6.54 7.68 6.70
N TRP A 43 7.05 7.56 5.48
CA TRP A 43 8.39 7.09 5.21
C TRP A 43 9.29 8.26 4.82
N HIS A 44 10.51 8.27 5.34
CA HIS A 44 11.47 9.33 5.06
C HIS A 44 12.13 9.15 3.69
N ASN A 45 12.27 10.26 2.95
CA ASN A 45 12.97 10.26 1.67
C ASN A 45 14.42 9.80 1.86
N ALA A 46 14.85 8.78 1.11
CA ALA A 46 16.16 8.16 1.30
C ALA A 46 17.32 9.16 1.13
N ARG A 47 17.15 10.20 0.29
CA ARG A 47 18.17 11.25 0.11
C ARG A 47 18.42 12.09 1.37
N ASP A 48 17.46 12.15 2.28
CA ASP A 48 17.54 12.93 3.51
C ASP A 48 18.11 12.11 4.69
N ILE A 49 18.44 10.83 4.46
CA ILE A 49 18.97 9.91 5.47
C ILE A 49 20.48 9.66 5.23
N PRO A 50 21.36 10.01 6.20
CA PRO A 50 22.80 9.78 6.08
C PRO A 50 23.16 8.34 5.75
N VAL A 51 24.28 8.13 5.04
CA VAL A 51 24.83 6.79 4.76
C VAL A 51 25.16 6.05 6.06
N SER A 52 25.58 6.76 7.10
CA SER A 52 25.89 6.21 8.42
C SER A 52 24.68 5.59 9.16
N ALA A 53 23.45 5.84 8.70
CA ALA A 53 22.24 5.23 9.26
C ALA A 53 22.03 3.78 8.79
N GLY A 54 22.92 3.25 7.94
CA GLY A 54 22.89 1.86 7.48
C GLY A 54 22.06 1.65 6.21
N LYS A 55 21.89 0.38 5.84
CA LYS A 55 21.05 -0.05 4.72
C LYS A 55 19.57 -0.06 5.12
N PHE A 56 18.70 -0.12 4.12
CA PHE A 56 17.29 -0.39 4.31
C PHE A 56 16.78 -1.14 3.07
N ASP A 57 16.47 -2.42 3.21
CA ASP A 57 15.93 -3.28 2.15
C ASP A 57 14.55 -3.86 2.51
N ILE A 58 14.05 -4.81 1.72
CA ILE A 58 12.74 -5.42 1.95
C ILE A 58 12.64 -6.22 3.27
N GLU A 59 13.74 -6.79 3.76
CA GLU A 59 13.76 -7.47 5.06
C GLU A 59 13.67 -6.44 6.19
N ASP A 60 14.45 -5.36 6.08
CA ASP A 60 14.40 -4.25 7.04
C ASP A 60 12.98 -3.64 7.08
N TYR A 61 12.35 -3.45 5.92
CA TYR A 61 10.96 -3.00 5.83
C TYR A 61 9.97 -3.97 6.48
N THR A 62 10.09 -5.27 6.22
CA THR A 62 9.24 -6.30 6.83
C THR A 62 9.37 -6.32 8.35
N LEU A 63 10.60 -6.27 8.89
CA LEU A 63 10.82 -6.22 10.33
C LEU A 63 10.31 -4.91 10.95
N TYR A 64 10.43 -3.80 10.24
CA TYR A 64 9.89 -2.54 10.74
C TYR A 64 8.35 -2.55 10.79
N LEU A 65 7.68 -3.24 9.87
CA LEU A 65 6.24 -3.50 9.98
C LEU A 65 5.90 -4.39 11.18
N VAL A 66 6.71 -5.41 11.46
CA VAL A 66 6.57 -6.25 12.66
C VAL A 66 6.66 -5.37 13.92
N ASP A 67 7.65 -4.47 13.98
CA ASP A 67 7.82 -3.56 15.11
C ASP A 67 6.64 -2.59 15.26
N PHE A 68 6.11 -2.06 14.16
CA PHE A 68 4.89 -1.23 14.20
C PHE A 68 3.70 -2.00 14.76
N MET A 69 3.46 -3.24 14.30
CA MET A 69 2.35 -4.06 14.80
C MET A 69 2.52 -4.38 16.29
N ARG A 70 3.72 -4.73 16.74
CA ARG A 70 4.03 -4.94 18.16
C ARG A 70 3.80 -3.68 18.99
N ALA A 71 4.29 -2.54 18.53
CA ALA A 71 4.20 -1.28 19.26
C ALA A 71 2.75 -0.77 19.40
N LEU A 72 1.90 -1.05 18.41
CA LEU A 72 0.48 -0.69 18.45
C LEU A 72 -0.38 -1.74 19.20
N GLY A 73 0.12 -2.97 19.32
CA GLY A 73 -0.56 -4.08 19.97
C GLY A 73 -1.54 -4.84 19.05
N PRO A 74 -2.10 -5.97 19.51
CA PRO A 74 -2.90 -6.87 18.67
C PRO A 74 -4.32 -6.37 18.37
N ASP A 75 -4.80 -5.35 19.09
CA ASP A 75 -6.14 -4.76 18.92
C ASP A 75 -6.17 -3.76 17.75
N ILE A 76 -5.57 -4.14 16.62
CA ILE A 76 -5.44 -3.31 15.43
C ILE A 76 -5.95 -4.02 14.19
N HIS A 77 -6.29 -3.20 13.18
CA HIS A 77 -6.65 -3.62 11.85
C HIS A 77 -5.65 -3.04 10.86
N VAL A 78 -4.97 -3.90 10.09
CA VAL A 78 -3.92 -3.48 9.17
C VAL A 78 -4.47 -3.44 7.75
N ILE A 79 -4.19 -2.35 7.02
CA ILE A 79 -4.52 -2.20 5.60
C ILE A 79 -3.22 -1.90 4.85
N ALA A 80 -2.86 -2.74 3.89
CA ALA A 80 -1.72 -2.55 3.00
C ALA A 80 -2.21 -2.38 1.55
N VAL A 81 -1.68 -1.38 0.86
CA VAL A 81 -2.14 -0.96 -0.47
C VAL A 81 -0.97 -0.99 -1.44
N CYS A 82 -1.11 -1.68 -2.58
CA CYS A 82 -0.10 -1.78 -3.62
C CYS A 82 1.19 -2.48 -3.12
N GLN A 83 2.36 -1.90 -3.41
CA GLN A 83 3.70 -2.43 -3.12
C GLN A 83 3.92 -2.99 -1.69
N PRO A 84 3.44 -2.38 -0.59
CA PRO A 84 3.63 -2.94 0.75
C PRO A 84 2.87 -4.23 1.05
N ALA A 85 1.88 -4.64 0.24
CA ALA A 85 1.01 -5.77 0.55
C ALA A 85 1.76 -7.12 0.73
N PRO A 86 2.69 -7.54 -0.15
CA PRO A 86 3.46 -8.78 0.05
C PRO A 86 4.29 -8.76 1.33
N LEU A 87 4.97 -7.64 1.62
CA LEU A 87 5.82 -7.51 2.81
C LEU A 87 5.01 -7.40 4.10
N THR A 88 3.79 -6.86 4.04
CA THR A 88 2.87 -6.81 5.20
C THR A 88 2.26 -8.18 5.49
N LEU A 89 1.96 -8.97 4.45
CA LEU A 89 1.58 -10.37 4.60
C LEU A 89 2.71 -11.18 5.25
N ALA A 90 3.95 -11.02 4.76
CA ALA A 90 5.13 -11.63 5.37
C ALA A 90 5.35 -11.18 6.83
N ALA A 91 5.21 -9.90 7.15
CA ALA A 91 5.33 -9.40 8.52
C ALA A 91 4.29 -10.02 9.46
N THR A 92 3.04 -10.16 8.99
CA THR A 92 1.96 -10.81 9.74
C THR A 92 2.27 -12.29 9.98
N ALA A 93 2.79 -12.99 8.98
CA ALA A 93 3.23 -14.37 9.08
C ALA A 93 4.44 -14.55 10.00
N TYR A 94 5.39 -13.62 9.96
CA TYR A 94 6.53 -13.58 10.87
C TYR A 94 6.07 -13.49 12.33
N LEU A 95 5.10 -12.60 12.63
CA LEU A 95 4.47 -12.53 13.94
C LEU A 95 3.74 -13.83 14.30
N ALA A 96 3.06 -14.47 13.34
CA ALA A 96 2.39 -15.74 13.60
C ALA A 96 3.34 -16.84 14.08
N GLY A 97 4.60 -16.85 13.64
CA GLY A 97 5.61 -17.78 14.12
C GLY A 97 6.31 -17.36 15.42
N GLU A 98 6.62 -16.07 15.56
CA GLU A 98 7.53 -15.58 16.61
C GLU A 98 6.81 -15.00 17.83
N ASP A 99 5.67 -14.34 17.62
CA ASP A 99 4.86 -13.73 18.66
C ASP A 99 3.38 -13.74 18.23
N PRO A 100 2.72 -14.91 18.29
CA PRO A 100 1.36 -15.07 17.80
C PRO A 100 0.37 -14.12 18.48
N SER A 101 0.69 -13.66 19.69
CA SER A 101 -0.15 -12.77 20.49
C SER A 101 -0.14 -11.32 20.01
N ALA A 102 0.88 -10.90 19.25
CA ALA A 102 1.01 -9.55 18.70
C ALA A 102 0.42 -9.40 17.29
N GLN A 103 -0.15 -10.46 16.71
CA GLN A 103 -0.79 -10.39 15.40
C GLN A 103 -2.02 -9.45 15.41
N PRO A 104 -2.27 -8.71 14.30
CA PRO A 104 -3.45 -7.86 14.17
C PRO A 104 -4.73 -8.70 14.12
N ARG A 105 -5.90 -8.09 14.37
CA ARG A 105 -7.19 -8.76 14.20
C ARG A 105 -7.50 -9.07 12.75
N THR A 106 -7.19 -8.12 11.88
CA THR A 106 -7.44 -8.24 10.44
C THR A 106 -6.27 -7.72 9.62
N LEU A 107 -6.09 -8.29 8.43
CA LEU A 107 -5.20 -7.81 7.39
C LEU A 107 -5.99 -7.61 6.09
N THR A 108 -6.05 -6.39 5.58
CA THR A 108 -6.63 -6.09 4.26
C THR A 108 -5.53 -5.75 3.27
N LEU A 109 -5.46 -6.48 2.16
CA LEU A 109 -4.51 -6.30 1.07
C LEU A 109 -5.24 -5.74 -0.16
N ILE A 110 -4.78 -4.63 -0.71
CA ILE A 110 -5.47 -3.93 -1.82
C ILE A 110 -4.51 -3.76 -2.99
N GLY A 111 -4.80 -4.41 -4.14
CA GLY A 111 -4.02 -4.26 -5.37
C GLY A 111 -2.54 -4.60 -5.21
N GLY A 112 -2.22 -5.57 -4.35
CA GLY A 112 -0.87 -5.97 -4.01
C GLY A 112 -0.33 -7.08 -4.92
N PRO A 113 0.93 -7.00 -5.40
CA PRO A 113 1.51 -8.03 -6.25
C PRO A 113 2.01 -9.22 -5.42
N ILE A 114 1.09 -9.99 -4.81
CA ILE A 114 1.44 -11.16 -3.97
C ILE A 114 2.01 -12.28 -4.82
N ASP A 115 1.36 -12.54 -5.96
CA ASP A 115 1.85 -13.40 -7.02
C ASP A 115 1.90 -12.63 -8.35
N PRO A 116 3.04 -11.99 -8.67
CA PRO A 116 3.22 -11.26 -9.94
C PRO A 116 3.09 -12.12 -11.20
N ASP A 117 3.23 -13.45 -11.08
CA ASP A 117 3.13 -14.38 -12.20
C ASP A 117 1.69 -14.87 -12.45
N ALA A 118 0.76 -14.63 -11.51
CA ALA A 118 -0.64 -15.02 -11.67
C ALA A 118 -1.33 -14.36 -12.89
N ALA A 119 -0.92 -13.14 -13.23
CA ALA A 119 -1.42 -12.41 -14.40
C ALA A 119 -0.37 -11.39 -14.90
N ALA A 120 -0.09 -11.38 -16.20
CA ALA A 120 0.87 -10.46 -16.79
C ALA A 120 0.35 -9.02 -16.86
N THR A 121 1.28 -8.07 -16.71
CA THR A 121 1.08 -6.62 -16.84
C THR A 121 2.36 -6.04 -17.44
N ASP A 122 2.32 -4.78 -17.91
CA ASP A 122 3.54 -4.12 -18.38
C ASP A 122 4.62 -4.03 -17.30
N VAL A 123 4.22 -3.95 -16.02
CA VAL A 123 5.13 -3.95 -14.87
C VAL A 123 5.85 -5.28 -14.75
N THR A 124 5.11 -6.38 -14.78
CA THR A 124 5.67 -7.73 -14.62
C THR A 124 6.48 -8.15 -15.85
N ASP A 125 6.06 -7.75 -17.05
CA ASP A 125 6.80 -7.97 -18.28
C ASP A 125 8.13 -7.20 -18.33
N PHE A 126 8.14 -5.92 -17.92
CA PHE A 126 9.38 -5.17 -17.76
C PHE A 126 10.32 -5.89 -16.79
N GLY A 127 9.80 -6.30 -15.63
CA GLY A 127 10.54 -7.05 -14.63
C GLY A 127 11.13 -8.36 -15.17
N ARG A 128 10.43 -9.08 -16.04
CA ARG A 128 10.95 -10.31 -16.68
C ARG A 128 12.06 -10.04 -17.70
N ARG A 129 11.94 -8.99 -18.52
CA ARG A 129 12.86 -8.72 -19.64
C ARG A 129 14.21 -8.13 -19.20
N ILE A 130 14.24 -7.33 -18.14
CA ILE A 130 15.47 -6.66 -17.69
C ILE A 130 16.31 -7.59 -16.80
N THR A 131 17.63 -7.62 -17.00
CA THR A 131 18.54 -8.30 -16.05
C THR A 131 18.79 -7.43 -14.82
N MET A 132 19.14 -8.02 -13.68
CA MET A 132 19.43 -7.24 -12.46
C MET A 132 20.61 -6.27 -12.65
N GLY A 133 21.66 -6.69 -13.38
CA GLY A 133 22.79 -5.81 -13.69
C GLY A 133 22.41 -4.62 -14.58
N GLN A 134 21.55 -4.84 -15.59
CA GLN A 134 21.01 -3.73 -16.40
C GLN A 134 20.12 -2.80 -15.56
N LEU A 135 19.29 -3.36 -14.69
CA LEU A 135 18.40 -2.59 -13.83
C LEU A 135 19.20 -1.71 -12.88
N GLU A 136 20.24 -2.25 -12.25
CA GLU A 136 21.11 -1.49 -11.35
C GLU A 136 21.75 -0.30 -12.08
N GLN A 137 22.29 -0.50 -13.29
CA GLN A 137 22.90 0.58 -14.07
C GLN A 137 21.91 1.66 -14.53
N LEU A 138 20.66 1.28 -14.83
CA LEU A 138 19.66 2.20 -15.37
C LEU A 138 18.87 2.94 -14.29
N ALA A 139 18.58 2.28 -13.16
CA ALA A 139 17.66 2.79 -12.15
C ALA A 139 18.38 3.40 -10.94
N VAL A 140 19.64 3.02 -10.66
CA VAL A 140 20.32 3.45 -9.43
C VAL A 140 21.17 4.70 -9.68
N GLN A 141 21.02 5.68 -8.80
CA GLN A 141 21.82 6.90 -8.80
C GLN A 141 22.39 7.19 -7.40
N ARG A 142 23.43 8.03 -7.35
CA ARG A 142 23.99 8.54 -6.09
C ARG A 142 23.33 9.85 -5.70
N VAL A 143 22.96 9.97 -4.44
CA VAL A 143 22.47 11.22 -3.86
C VAL A 143 23.58 12.27 -3.88
N GLY A 144 23.27 13.46 -4.40
CA GLY A 144 24.22 14.57 -4.49
C GLY A 144 24.50 15.26 -3.15
N PHE A 145 25.59 16.03 -3.09
CA PHE A 145 26.13 16.69 -1.88
C PHE A 145 25.19 17.68 -1.18
N LYS A 146 24.10 18.09 -1.82
CA LYS A 146 23.11 19.02 -1.22
C LYS A 146 22.29 18.36 -0.10
N TYR A 147 22.17 17.03 -0.09
CA TYR A 147 21.33 16.30 0.86
C TYR A 147 22.16 15.54 1.90
N LYS A 148 21.56 15.23 3.06
CA LYS A 148 22.21 14.50 4.15
C LYS A 148 22.67 13.10 3.76
N GLY A 149 21.96 12.47 2.83
CA GLY A 149 22.27 11.16 2.28
C GLY A 149 23.32 11.17 1.17
N ALA A 150 24.11 12.24 1.01
CA ALA A 150 25.16 12.33 -0.01
C ALA A 150 25.98 11.03 -0.14
N GLY A 151 26.10 10.51 -1.36
CA GLY A 151 26.79 9.26 -1.66
C GLY A 151 25.93 7.99 -1.56
N ARG A 152 24.77 8.03 -0.91
CA ARG A 152 23.80 6.91 -0.85
C ARG A 152 23.32 6.54 -2.25
N LEU A 153 23.22 5.24 -2.51
CA LEU A 153 22.60 4.71 -3.71
C LEU A 153 21.08 4.66 -3.53
N VAL A 154 20.37 5.23 -4.49
CA VAL A 154 18.91 5.33 -4.47
C VAL A 154 18.32 5.00 -5.83
N TYR A 155 17.06 4.56 -5.83
CA TYR A 155 16.19 4.67 -6.99
C TYR A 155 15.43 6.01 -6.89
N PRO A 156 15.79 7.03 -7.70
CA PRO A 156 15.23 8.36 -7.57
C PRO A 156 13.73 8.41 -7.83
N GLY A 157 13.01 9.23 -7.06
CA GLY A 157 11.58 9.43 -7.25
C GLY A 157 11.23 9.99 -8.64
N LEU A 158 12.13 10.79 -9.23
CA LEU A 158 11.93 11.30 -10.59
C LEU A 158 11.99 10.19 -11.64
N LEU A 159 12.92 9.22 -11.49
CA LEU A 159 12.99 8.07 -12.40
C LEU A 159 11.73 7.19 -12.25
N GLN A 160 11.28 6.96 -11.02
CA GLN A 160 10.01 6.28 -10.75
C GLN A 160 8.86 6.92 -11.50
N LEU A 161 8.72 8.25 -11.36
CA LEU A 161 7.69 9.02 -12.02
C LEU A 161 7.76 8.89 -13.55
N GLN A 162 8.94 9.04 -14.13
CA GLN A 162 9.15 8.92 -15.56
C GLN A 162 8.77 7.53 -16.08
N SER A 163 9.18 6.47 -15.38
CA SER A 163 8.80 5.10 -15.73
C SER A 163 7.28 4.92 -15.72
N PHE A 164 6.60 5.36 -14.65
CA PHE A 164 5.14 5.24 -14.58
C PHE A 164 4.40 6.07 -15.64
N ILE A 165 4.86 7.29 -15.93
CA ILE A 165 4.28 8.12 -17.01
C ILE A 165 4.47 7.42 -18.35
N SER A 166 5.65 6.86 -18.61
CA SER A 166 5.98 6.21 -19.88
C SER A 166 5.12 4.97 -20.16
N MET A 167 4.74 4.23 -19.12
CA MET A 167 3.87 3.04 -19.23
C MET A 167 2.43 3.39 -19.61
N ASN A 168 2.00 4.63 -19.36
CA ASN A 168 0.64 5.11 -19.66
C ASN A 168 0.67 6.40 -20.49
N LEU A 169 1.67 6.54 -21.37
CA LEU A 169 2.03 7.81 -21.98
C LEU A 169 0.89 8.45 -22.77
N GLU A 170 0.16 7.66 -23.57
CA GLU A 170 -0.97 8.14 -24.37
C GLU A 170 -2.10 8.70 -23.49
N ARG A 171 -2.40 8.02 -22.37
CA ARG A 171 -3.40 8.46 -21.40
C ARG A 171 -3.00 9.77 -20.71
N HIS A 172 -1.73 9.90 -20.34
CA HIS A 172 -1.20 11.13 -19.74
C HIS A 172 -1.15 12.29 -20.75
N GLN A 173 -0.74 12.04 -22.00
CA GLN A 173 -0.76 13.04 -23.09
C GLN A 173 -2.17 13.53 -23.39
N LYS A 174 -3.16 12.62 -23.43
CA LYS A 174 -4.57 12.96 -23.61
C LYS A 174 -5.08 13.80 -22.44
N ALA A 175 -4.85 13.35 -21.20
CA ALA A 175 -5.28 14.10 -20.01
C ALA A 175 -4.67 15.51 -19.97
N PHE A 176 -3.41 15.67 -20.38
CA PHE A 176 -2.74 16.97 -20.44
C PHE A 176 -3.31 17.86 -21.55
N SER A 177 -3.52 17.31 -22.74
CA SER A 177 -4.15 18.02 -23.87
C SER A 177 -5.57 18.48 -23.54
N GLU A 178 -6.37 17.61 -22.91
CA GLU A 178 -7.72 17.95 -22.43
C GLU A 178 -7.69 19.06 -21.38
N GLN A 179 -6.71 19.04 -20.48
CA GLN A 179 -6.56 20.09 -19.48
C GLN A 179 -6.16 21.44 -20.11
N ILE A 180 -5.26 21.45 -21.10
CA ILE A 180 -4.91 22.67 -21.86
C ILE A 180 -6.17 23.27 -22.50
N MET A 181 -7.01 22.43 -23.12
CA MET A 181 -8.27 22.87 -23.72
C MET A 181 -9.23 23.47 -22.67
N ARG A 182 -9.35 22.84 -21.49
CA ARG A 182 -10.19 23.35 -20.39
C ARG A 182 -9.67 24.67 -19.82
N VAL A 183 -8.35 24.83 -19.69
CA VAL A 183 -7.73 26.11 -19.27
C VAL A 183 -8.00 27.19 -20.31
N ALA A 184 -7.81 26.89 -21.60
CA ALA A 184 -8.08 27.83 -22.69
C ALA A 184 -9.56 28.26 -22.76
N GLN A 185 -10.48 27.37 -22.36
CA GLN A 185 -11.93 27.64 -22.30
C GLN A 185 -12.38 28.34 -21.01
N GLY A 186 -11.48 28.53 -20.01
CA GLY A 186 -11.84 29.08 -18.71
C GLY A 186 -12.56 28.10 -17.77
N ASP A 187 -12.62 26.83 -18.13
CA ASP A 187 -13.32 25.75 -17.41
C ASP A 187 -12.43 25.00 -16.42
N ALA A 188 -11.16 25.40 -16.32
CA ALA A 188 -10.18 24.86 -15.38
C ALA A 188 -9.93 25.81 -14.20
N SER A 189 -9.52 25.25 -13.08
CA SER A 189 -9.12 26.02 -11.90
C SER A 189 -7.94 25.33 -11.22
N ASP A 190 -7.15 26.08 -10.45
CA ASP A 190 -5.99 25.55 -9.71
C ASP A 190 -6.36 24.36 -8.80
N HIS A 191 -7.62 24.26 -8.37
CA HIS A 191 -8.13 23.19 -7.53
C HIS A 191 -9.05 22.21 -8.26
N ASP A 192 -8.96 22.06 -9.57
CA ASP A 192 -9.75 21.04 -10.25
C ASP A 192 -9.22 19.61 -9.97
N ALA A 193 -9.99 18.61 -10.41
CA ALA A 193 -9.64 17.21 -10.17
C ALA A 193 -8.37 16.78 -10.91
N HIS A 194 -8.03 17.42 -12.03
CA HIS A 194 -6.81 17.13 -12.78
C HIS A 194 -5.60 17.63 -12.00
N ASN A 195 -5.58 18.91 -11.62
CA ASN A 195 -4.45 19.52 -10.91
C ASN A 195 -4.19 18.83 -9.56
N ARG A 196 -5.25 18.55 -8.76
CA ARG A 196 -5.08 17.79 -7.51
C ARG A 196 -4.52 16.39 -7.71
N PHE A 197 -4.94 15.70 -8.78
CA PHE A 197 -4.40 14.38 -9.10
C PHE A 197 -2.92 14.49 -9.42
N TYR A 198 -2.52 15.44 -10.27
CA TYR A 198 -1.11 15.60 -10.66
C TYR A 198 -0.23 16.14 -9.53
N ASP A 199 -0.73 17.00 -8.64
CA ASP A 199 -0.01 17.43 -7.44
C ASP A 199 0.40 16.24 -6.56
N GLU A 200 -0.54 15.30 -6.34
CA GLU A 200 -0.26 14.06 -5.62
C GLU A 200 0.58 13.09 -6.46
N TYR A 201 0.38 13.06 -7.77
CA TYR A 201 1.08 12.19 -8.70
C TYR A 201 2.57 12.54 -8.83
N LEU A 202 2.91 13.84 -8.74
CA LEU A 202 4.27 14.37 -8.79
C LEU A 202 4.99 14.33 -7.42
N ALA A 203 4.28 14.00 -6.34
CA ALA A 203 4.86 13.84 -5.01
C ALA A 203 5.63 12.50 -4.89
N VAL A 204 6.90 12.52 -5.29
CA VAL A 204 7.80 11.36 -5.33
C VAL A 204 8.96 11.46 -4.34
N MET A 205 9.48 10.31 -3.91
CA MET A 205 10.64 10.20 -3.02
C MET A 205 11.65 9.22 -3.57
N ASP A 206 12.89 9.41 -3.16
CA ASP A 206 13.95 8.47 -3.46
C ASP A 206 13.79 7.26 -2.53
N MET A 207 13.85 6.05 -3.11
CA MET A 207 13.94 4.80 -2.36
C MET A 207 15.40 4.37 -2.27
N THR A 208 15.78 3.67 -1.21
CA THR A 208 17.09 3.01 -1.14
C THR A 208 17.24 2.03 -2.30
N ALA A 209 18.42 1.98 -2.92
CA ALA A 209 18.69 1.07 -4.03
C ALA A 209 18.50 -0.39 -3.59
N GLU A 210 18.92 -0.70 -2.36
CA GLU A 210 18.79 -2.01 -1.74
C GLU A 210 17.32 -2.44 -1.67
N PHE A 211 16.41 -1.58 -1.22
CA PHE A 211 14.97 -1.86 -1.17
C PHE A 211 14.38 -2.08 -2.56
N TYR A 212 14.71 -1.21 -3.51
CA TYR A 212 14.17 -1.31 -4.86
C TYR A 212 14.65 -2.58 -5.59
N LEU A 213 15.96 -2.82 -5.61
CA LEU A 213 16.56 -3.95 -6.32
C LEU A 213 16.12 -5.28 -5.68
N SER A 214 16.11 -5.38 -4.36
CA SER A 214 15.61 -6.59 -3.68
C SER A 214 14.12 -6.80 -3.90
N THR A 215 13.29 -5.74 -4.00
CA THR A 215 11.89 -5.88 -4.39
C THR A 215 11.76 -6.52 -5.78
N VAL A 216 12.48 -6.00 -6.78
CA VAL A 216 12.38 -6.52 -8.15
C VAL A 216 12.90 -7.96 -8.24
N GLU A 217 14.04 -8.25 -7.62
CA GLU A 217 14.62 -9.59 -7.65
C GLU A 217 13.77 -10.60 -6.88
N ARG A 218 13.48 -10.33 -5.61
CA ARG A 218 12.93 -11.34 -4.70
C ARG A 218 11.41 -11.47 -4.82
N ILE A 219 10.71 -10.37 -5.06
CA ILE A 219 9.24 -10.37 -5.16
C ILE A 219 8.80 -10.59 -6.61
N PHE A 220 9.32 -9.82 -7.56
CA PHE A 220 8.85 -9.87 -8.95
C PHE A 220 9.49 -10.96 -9.80
N LYS A 221 10.80 -11.20 -9.68
CA LYS A 221 11.48 -12.22 -10.49
C LYS A 221 11.44 -13.61 -9.84
N ASN A 222 11.79 -13.69 -8.55
CA ASN A 222 11.90 -14.96 -7.86
C ASN A 222 10.55 -15.43 -7.30
N GLY A 223 9.59 -14.52 -7.08
CA GLY A 223 8.28 -14.84 -6.54
C GLY A 223 8.33 -15.42 -5.12
N GLU A 224 9.28 -14.98 -4.28
CA GLU A 224 9.56 -15.60 -2.97
C GLU A 224 8.34 -15.59 -2.05
N ILE A 225 7.49 -14.55 -2.12
CA ILE A 225 6.23 -14.49 -1.37
C ILE A 225 5.23 -15.50 -1.94
N ALA A 226 5.02 -15.49 -3.27
CA ALA A 226 4.09 -16.39 -3.95
C ALA A 226 4.41 -17.87 -3.73
N LYS A 227 5.70 -18.21 -3.60
CA LYS A 227 6.19 -19.57 -3.35
C LYS A 227 6.26 -19.93 -1.86
N ASN A 228 5.99 -18.98 -0.96
CA ASN A 228 6.17 -19.15 0.49
C ASN A 228 7.63 -19.56 0.84
N GLU A 229 8.60 -18.89 0.23
CA GLU A 229 10.05 -19.12 0.37
C GLU A 229 10.80 -17.91 0.94
N PHE A 230 10.10 -16.81 1.22
CA PHE A 230 10.69 -15.58 1.70
C PHE A 230 11.41 -15.77 3.06
N VAL A 231 12.65 -15.28 3.13
CA VAL A 231 13.50 -15.31 4.34
C VAL A 231 13.71 -13.89 4.83
N VAL A 232 13.59 -13.70 6.14
CA VAL A 232 13.82 -12.43 6.85
C VAL A 232 14.72 -12.67 8.05
N ALA A 233 15.84 -11.95 8.14
CA ALA A 233 16.85 -12.12 9.19
C ALA A 233 17.28 -13.59 9.39
N GLY A 234 17.49 -14.30 8.29
CA GLY A 234 17.88 -15.72 8.28
C GLY A 234 16.78 -16.72 8.64
N LYS A 235 15.54 -16.25 8.86
CA LYS A 235 14.38 -17.10 9.18
C LYS A 235 13.41 -17.18 8.01
N LYS A 236 13.02 -18.39 7.62
CA LYS A 236 11.95 -18.59 6.63
C LYS A 236 10.61 -18.15 7.22
N VAL A 237 9.92 -17.28 6.50
CA VAL A 237 8.56 -16.85 6.84
C VAL A 237 7.57 -17.86 6.27
N ASP A 238 6.75 -18.47 7.12
CA ASP A 238 5.66 -19.35 6.69
C ASP A 238 4.31 -18.63 6.76
N ILE A 239 3.77 -18.26 5.60
CA ILE A 239 2.46 -17.60 5.48
C ILE A 239 1.32 -18.51 5.97
N GLY A 240 1.52 -19.84 5.91
CA GLY A 240 0.59 -20.82 6.44
C GLY A 240 0.44 -20.77 7.97
N ALA A 241 1.40 -20.17 8.69
CA ALA A 241 1.36 -20.04 10.14
C ALA A 241 0.26 -19.06 10.64
N ILE A 242 -0.29 -18.23 9.75
CA ILE A 242 -1.39 -17.32 10.09
C ILE A 242 -2.67 -18.14 10.30
N THR A 243 -3.11 -18.29 11.55
CA THR A 243 -4.30 -19.08 11.93
C THR A 243 -5.45 -18.24 12.49
N GLN A 244 -5.16 -17.02 12.96
CA GLN A 244 -6.13 -16.21 13.70
C GLN A 244 -6.53 -14.90 13.04
N VAL A 245 -5.68 -14.32 12.20
CA VAL A 245 -5.90 -13.02 11.54
C VAL A 245 -6.89 -13.18 10.40
N ALA A 246 -8.01 -12.47 10.41
CA ALA A 246 -8.91 -12.48 9.26
C ALA A 246 -8.31 -11.68 8.10
N VAL A 247 -8.25 -12.26 6.91
CA VAL A 247 -7.58 -11.65 5.75
C VAL A 247 -8.58 -11.34 4.64
N LYS A 248 -8.54 -10.10 4.15
CA LYS A 248 -9.32 -9.65 3.00
C LYS A 248 -8.41 -9.19 1.85
N THR A 249 -8.70 -9.62 0.64
CA THR A 249 -8.08 -9.07 -0.58
C THR A 249 -9.07 -8.18 -1.34
N VAL A 250 -8.56 -7.16 -2.01
CA VAL A 250 -9.31 -6.26 -2.90
C VAL A 250 -8.53 -6.07 -4.19
N GLU A 251 -9.20 -6.32 -5.32
CA GLU A 251 -8.67 -6.17 -6.68
C GLU A 251 -9.61 -5.33 -7.53
N GLY A 252 -9.12 -4.78 -8.64
CA GLY A 252 -9.92 -4.04 -9.62
C GLY A 252 -9.97 -4.79 -10.94
N GLU A 253 -11.15 -4.98 -11.52
CA GLU A 253 -11.34 -5.75 -12.77
C GLU A 253 -10.50 -5.21 -13.95
N LYS A 254 -10.22 -3.90 -13.95
CA LYS A 254 -9.43 -3.22 -14.99
C LYS A 254 -8.08 -2.74 -14.47
N ASP A 255 -7.56 -3.36 -13.40
CA ASP A 255 -6.24 -3.05 -12.85
C ASP A 255 -5.15 -3.52 -13.83
N ASP A 256 -4.43 -2.57 -14.38
CA ASP A 256 -3.34 -2.72 -15.35
C ASP A 256 -1.94 -2.75 -14.70
N ILE A 257 -1.87 -2.54 -13.38
CA ILE A 257 -0.62 -2.50 -12.59
C ILE A 257 -0.46 -3.79 -11.78
N SER A 258 -1.49 -4.16 -11.03
CA SER A 258 -1.60 -5.42 -10.28
C SER A 258 -2.85 -6.14 -10.77
N ALA A 259 -2.72 -6.84 -11.89
CA ALA A 259 -3.85 -7.48 -12.55
C ALA A 259 -4.62 -8.43 -11.61
N PRO A 260 -5.94 -8.61 -11.82
CA PRO A 260 -6.75 -9.57 -11.07
C PRO A 260 -6.09 -10.95 -11.02
N GLY A 261 -6.05 -11.55 -9.83
CA GLY A 261 -5.34 -12.80 -9.57
C GLY A 261 -4.07 -12.60 -8.73
N GLN A 262 -3.34 -11.50 -8.92
CA GLN A 262 -2.07 -11.27 -8.24
C GLN A 262 -2.24 -11.05 -6.73
N CYS A 263 -3.26 -10.32 -6.29
CA CYS A 263 -3.46 -10.00 -4.87
C CYS A 263 -4.25 -11.10 -4.16
N VAL A 264 -5.27 -11.66 -4.82
CA VAL A 264 -6.10 -12.74 -4.26
C VAL A 264 -5.30 -14.03 -4.04
N ALA A 265 -4.16 -14.20 -4.71
CA ALA A 265 -3.21 -15.30 -4.48
C ALA A 265 -2.80 -15.45 -3.01
N ALA A 266 -2.78 -14.36 -2.21
CA ALA A 266 -2.55 -14.42 -0.77
C ALA A 266 -3.44 -15.43 -0.05
N LEU A 267 -4.72 -15.54 -0.45
CA LEU A 267 -5.68 -16.40 0.24
C LEU A 267 -5.35 -17.89 0.12
N LYS A 268 -4.65 -18.30 -0.95
CA LYS A 268 -4.19 -19.68 -1.14
C LYS A 268 -3.01 -20.03 -0.24
N LEU A 269 -2.17 -19.05 0.10
CA LEU A 269 -1.00 -19.22 0.97
C LEU A 269 -1.39 -19.37 2.45
N LEU A 270 -2.58 -18.88 2.83
CA LEU A 270 -3.12 -18.94 4.20
C LEU A 270 -3.71 -20.33 4.51
N THR A 271 -2.88 -21.37 4.45
CA THR A 271 -3.30 -22.77 4.63
C THR A 271 -3.77 -23.09 6.05
N GLY A 272 -3.22 -22.40 7.08
CA GLY A 272 -3.66 -22.53 8.47
C GLY A 272 -4.89 -21.71 8.85
N LEU A 273 -5.37 -20.82 7.97
CA LEU A 273 -6.53 -19.96 8.23
C LEU A 273 -7.81 -20.62 7.70
N PRO A 274 -8.90 -20.71 8.50
CA PRO A 274 -10.17 -21.23 7.99
C PRO A 274 -10.79 -20.29 6.96
N ASP A 275 -11.54 -20.84 6.00
CA ASP A 275 -12.14 -20.06 4.92
C ASP A 275 -13.15 -19.01 5.40
N SER A 276 -13.78 -19.23 6.57
CA SER A 276 -14.65 -18.23 7.22
C SER A 276 -13.93 -16.94 7.62
N LYS A 277 -12.60 -16.94 7.68
CA LYS A 277 -11.75 -15.78 7.95
C LYS A 277 -11.08 -15.21 6.70
N LYS A 278 -11.33 -15.79 5.53
CA LYS A 278 -10.82 -15.32 4.24
C LYS A 278 -11.93 -14.60 3.48
N ALA A 279 -11.63 -13.43 2.95
CA ALA A 279 -12.54 -12.70 2.09
C ALA A 279 -11.81 -12.12 0.88
N SER A 280 -12.50 -12.00 -0.25
CA SER A 280 -12.00 -11.28 -1.42
C SER A 280 -13.06 -10.31 -1.93
N HIS A 281 -12.65 -9.36 -2.77
CA HIS A 281 -13.54 -8.48 -3.51
C HIS A 281 -12.86 -8.07 -4.82
N LEU A 282 -13.51 -8.34 -5.95
CA LEU A 282 -13.10 -7.83 -7.26
C LEU A 282 -14.06 -6.69 -7.62
N GLU A 283 -13.56 -5.46 -7.65
CA GLU A 283 -14.37 -4.29 -7.95
C GLU A 283 -14.60 -4.16 -9.47
N PRO A 284 -15.87 -4.23 -9.94
CA PRO A 284 -16.17 -4.13 -11.37
C PRO A 284 -15.80 -2.76 -11.93
N GLY A 285 -15.15 -2.76 -13.09
CA GLY A 285 -14.77 -1.56 -13.83
C GLY A 285 -13.72 -0.65 -13.19
N ALA A 286 -13.20 -0.98 -12.00
CA ALA A 286 -12.15 -0.19 -11.36
C ALA A 286 -10.76 -0.59 -11.89
N GLY A 287 -9.95 0.41 -12.25
CA GLY A 287 -8.50 0.23 -12.43
C GLY A 287 -7.73 0.44 -11.13
N HIS A 288 -6.40 0.39 -11.17
CA HIS A 288 -5.54 0.38 -9.98
C HIS A 288 -5.85 1.51 -8.97
N TYR A 289 -5.97 2.76 -9.43
CA TYR A 289 -6.28 3.86 -8.52
C TYR A 289 -7.71 3.82 -7.98
N GLY A 290 -8.64 3.21 -8.73
CA GLY A 290 -10.06 3.14 -8.35
C GLY A 290 -10.29 2.28 -7.11
N ILE A 291 -9.38 1.34 -6.82
CA ILE A 291 -9.53 0.40 -5.70
C ILE A 291 -9.09 0.95 -4.33
N PHE A 292 -8.47 2.14 -4.30
CA PHE A 292 -8.09 2.82 -3.05
C PHE A 292 -8.32 4.34 -3.08
N ALA A 293 -8.75 4.90 -4.20
CA ALA A 293 -9.09 6.31 -4.36
C ALA A 293 -10.31 6.50 -5.27
N GLY A 294 -10.90 7.70 -5.23
CA GLY A 294 -12.01 8.05 -6.13
C GLY A 294 -13.37 7.44 -5.76
N LYS A 295 -14.27 7.34 -6.76
CA LYS A 295 -15.68 6.99 -6.55
C LYS A 295 -15.87 5.53 -6.13
N SER A 296 -15.25 4.58 -6.82
CA SER A 296 -15.35 3.15 -6.53
C SER A 296 -14.88 2.83 -5.10
N TRP A 297 -13.73 3.38 -4.68
CA TRP A 297 -13.30 3.28 -3.29
C TRP A 297 -14.34 3.84 -2.30
N ARG A 298 -14.78 5.08 -2.47
CA ARG A 298 -15.65 5.74 -1.47
C ARG A 298 -17.02 5.08 -1.33
N LEU A 299 -17.62 4.65 -2.44
CA LEU A 299 -19.00 4.19 -2.48
C LEU A 299 -19.13 2.68 -2.31
N ASN A 300 -18.16 1.90 -2.81
CA ASN A 300 -18.30 0.45 -2.93
C ASN A 300 -17.30 -0.27 -2.00
N ILE A 301 -16.00 0.00 -2.15
CA ILE A 301 -14.96 -0.79 -1.48
C ILE A 301 -14.77 -0.40 -0.02
N ARG A 302 -14.68 0.91 0.29
CA ARG A 302 -14.46 1.38 1.66
C ARG A 302 -15.53 0.86 2.62
N PRO A 303 -16.85 0.90 2.31
CA PRO A 303 -17.85 0.26 3.15
C PRO A 303 -17.59 -1.24 3.39
N LEU A 304 -17.19 -1.99 2.37
CA LEU A 304 -16.87 -3.42 2.51
C LEU A 304 -15.66 -3.67 3.42
N VAL A 305 -14.62 -2.83 3.33
CA VAL A 305 -13.44 -2.91 4.20
C VAL A 305 -13.81 -2.58 5.64
N LEU A 306 -14.62 -1.54 5.87
CA LEU A 306 -15.07 -1.17 7.21
C LEU A 306 -15.98 -2.24 7.82
N ASN A 307 -16.92 -2.79 7.04
CA ASN A 307 -17.78 -3.88 7.51
C ASN A 307 -16.95 -5.13 7.87
N PHE A 308 -15.88 -5.42 7.12
CA PHE A 308 -14.96 -6.51 7.44
C PHE A 308 -14.19 -6.27 8.75
N ILE A 309 -13.75 -5.04 8.99
CA ILE A 309 -13.13 -4.62 10.26
C ILE A 309 -14.13 -4.78 11.42
N ASP A 310 -15.35 -4.26 11.27
CA ASP A 310 -16.38 -4.29 12.30
C ASP A 310 -16.79 -5.74 12.64
N ALA A 311 -16.92 -6.60 11.63
CA ALA A 311 -17.25 -8.02 11.81
C ALA A 311 -16.17 -8.82 12.57
N ASN A 312 -14.93 -8.34 12.56
CA ASN A 312 -13.79 -8.96 13.23
C ASN A 312 -13.31 -8.17 14.45
N SER A 313 -14.08 -7.17 14.88
CA SER A 313 -13.86 -6.42 16.11
C SER A 313 -14.64 -7.04 17.28
N PRO A 314 -14.21 -6.83 18.55
CA PRO A 314 -15.00 -7.20 19.70
C PRO A 314 -16.38 -6.53 19.63
N LYS A 315 -17.46 -7.29 19.85
CA LYS A 315 -18.80 -6.71 19.97
C LYS A 315 -18.78 -5.74 21.15
N LYS A 316 -19.15 -4.47 20.94
CA LYS A 316 -19.36 -3.52 22.04
C LYS A 316 -20.36 -4.16 23.03
N PRO A 317 -20.10 -4.10 24.35
CA PRO A 317 -21.09 -4.51 25.33
C PRO A 317 -22.37 -3.72 25.06
N VAL A 318 -23.50 -4.42 24.90
CA VAL A 318 -24.80 -3.76 24.92
C VAL A 318 -24.97 -3.26 26.35
N ILE A 319 -24.83 -1.96 26.57
CA ILE A 319 -25.23 -1.35 27.83
C ILE A 319 -26.75 -1.51 27.88
N ALA A 320 -27.23 -2.50 28.63
CA ALA A 320 -28.63 -2.61 28.96
C ALA A 320 -28.99 -1.35 29.76
N LEU A 321 -29.78 -0.45 29.16
CA LEU A 321 -30.44 0.60 29.91
C LEU A 321 -31.34 -0.11 30.92
N ALA A 322 -30.96 -0.05 32.20
CA ALA A 322 -31.81 -0.51 33.28
C ALA A 322 -33.14 0.23 33.17
N SER A 323 -34.21 -0.51 32.89
CA SER A 323 -35.57 0.00 32.99
C SER A 323 -35.80 0.37 34.46
N SER A 324 -35.88 1.67 34.73
CA SER A 324 -36.36 2.19 36.00
C SER A 324 -37.83 1.80 36.15
N ASN A 325 -38.11 0.95 37.14
CA ASN A 325 -39.46 0.73 37.67
C ASN A 325 -39.98 1.99 38.36
#